data_AF-A0A969HFK6-F1
#
_entry.id   AF-A0A969HFK6-F1
#
_cell.length_a   1.000
_cell.length_b   1.000
_cell.length_c   1.000
_cell.angle_alpha   90.00
_cell.angle_beta   90.00
_cell.angle_gamma   90.00
#
_symmetry.space_group_name_H-M   'P 1'
#
loop_
_entity.id
_entity.type
_entity.pdbx_description
1 polymer ?
#
loop_
_entity_poly.entity_id
_entity_poly.type
_entity_poly.pdbx_seq_one_letter_code
_entity_poly.pdbx_strand_id
1 'polypeptide(L)'
;MNVNQTPVYNAANLAMFMVNLSQVLIGHFRPICPPFSVNDLKAHFRGRKYVTETLKLLPQMPEPIFIDQIFAQIAQIGSINAS
;
A
#
# COMPACT_ATOMS: atom_id res chain seq x y z
N MET A 1 -10.93 -15.13 -38.83
CA MET A 1 -10.63 -14.81 -37.42
C MET A 1 -11.68 -13.83 -36.94
N ASN A 2 -12.71 -14.30 -36.23
CA ASN A 2 -13.86 -13.49 -35.80
C ASN A 2 -13.74 -13.27 -34.29
N VAL A 3 -12.91 -12.31 -33.88
CA VAL A 3 -12.78 -11.94 -32.46
C VAL A 3 -13.78 -10.82 -32.21
N ASN A 4 -14.83 -11.11 -31.46
CA ASN A 4 -15.80 -10.09 -31.04
C ASN A 4 -15.09 -9.09 -30.11
N GLN A 5 -15.16 -7.79 -30.42
CA GLN A 5 -14.56 -6.75 -29.58
C GLN A 5 -15.26 -6.71 -28.23
N THR A 6 -14.56 -7.08 -27.16
CA THR A 6 -15.03 -6.93 -25.78
C THR A 6 -14.62 -5.55 -25.26
N PRO A 7 -15.59 -4.68 -24.92
CA PRO A 7 -15.26 -3.37 -24.37
C PRO A 7 -14.65 -3.48 -22.97
N VAL A 8 -13.47 -2.86 -22.78
CA VAL A 8 -12.69 -2.90 -21.52
C VAL A 8 -12.86 -1.64 -20.66
N TYR A 9 -13.90 -0.83 -20.92
CA TYR A 9 -14.07 0.50 -20.31
C TYR A 9 -13.96 0.51 -18.78
N ASN A 10 -14.57 -0.46 -18.09
CA ASN A 10 -14.55 -0.49 -16.62
C ASN A 10 -13.12 -0.68 -16.07
N ALA A 11 -12.37 -1.65 -16.61
CA ALA A 11 -11.01 -1.92 -16.17
C ALA A 11 -10.06 -0.76 -16.52
N ALA A 12 -10.21 -0.17 -17.70
CA ALA A 12 -9.43 0.99 -18.12
C ALA A 12 -9.70 2.22 -17.24
N ASN A 13 -10.97 2.53 -16.97
CA ASN A 13 -11.37 3.64 -16.11
C ASN A 13 -10.87 3.45 -14.67
N LEU A 14 -10.97 2.23 -14.13
CA LEU A 14 -10.44 1.91 -12.81
C LEU A 14 -8.92 2.08 -12.74
N ALA A 15 -8.20 1.61 -13.76
CA ALA A 15 -6.75 1.75 -13.82
C ALA A 15 -6.33 3.23 -13.84
N MET A 16 -7.00 4.06 -14.65
CA MET A 16 -6.74 5.51 -14.67
C MET A 16 -7.06 6.16 -13.32
N PHE A 17 -8.17 5.78 -12.70
CA PHE A 17 -8.53 6.27 -11.36
C PHE A 17 -7.45 5.91 -10.31
N MET A 18 -6.94 4.68 -10.34
CA MET A 18 -5.92 4.22 -9.38
C MET A 18 -4.61 5.00 -9.49
N VAL A 19 -4.26 5.53 -10.67
CA VAL A 19 -3.09 6.42 -10.84
C VAL A 19 -3.29 7.72 -10.06
N ASN A 20 -4.44 8.39 -10.26
CA ASN A 20 -4.75 9.64 -9.57
C ASN A 20 -4.83 9.45 -8.06
N LEU A 21 -5.52 8.40 -7.60
CA LEU A 21 -5.60 8.04 -6.19
C LEU A 21 -4.20 7.83 -5.59
N SER A 22 -3.33 7.11 -6.29
CA SER A 22 -1.95 6.88 -5.82
C SER A 22 -1.17 8.18 -5.69
N GLN A 23 -1.30 9.12 -6.62
CA GLN A 23 -0.59 10.42 -6.55
C GLN A 23 -1.06 11.28 -5.39
N VAL A 24 -2.38 11.34 -5.14
CA VAL A 24 -2.94 12.05 -3.98
C VAL A 24 -2.38 11.46 -2.68
N LEU A 25 -2.41 10.13 -2.56
CA LEU A 25 -1.90 9.45 -1.38
C LEU A 25 -0.39 9.65 -1.17
N ILE A 26 0.42 9.55 -2.23
CA ILE A 26 1.86 9.83 -2.20
C ILE A 26 2.13 11.26 -1.71
N GLY A 27 1.29 12.22 -2.08
CA GLY A 27 1.40 13.62 -1.65
C GLY A 27 1.43 13.79 -0.13
N HIS A 28 0.78 12.91 0.63
CA HIS A 28 0.82 12.95 2.10
C HIS A 28 2.16 12.48 2.69
N PHE A 29 2.91 11.64 1.98
CA PHE A 29 4.19 11.09 2.46
C PHE A 29 5.40 11.92 2.01
N ARG A 30 5.28 12.64 0.89
CA ARG A 30 6.38 13.45 0.32
C ARG A 30 7.00 14.50 1.24
N PRO A 31 6.27 15.15 2.17
CA PRO A 31 6.90 16.08 3.12
C PRO A 31 7.95 15.42 4.01
N ILE A 32 7.80 14.12 4.30
CA ILE A 32 8.70 13.34 5.16
C ILE A 32 9.73 12.58 4.31
N CYS A 33 9.28 11.99 3.19
CA CYS A 33 10.12 11.25 2.26
C CYS A 33 9.92 11.80 0.84
N PRO A 34 10.73 12.79 0.39
CA PRO A 34 10.62 13.35 -0.95
C PRO A 34 10.65 12.31 -2.09
N PRO A 35 11.48 11.24 -2.06
CA PRO A 35 11.49 10.22 -3.11
C PRO A 35 10.37 9.16 -3.00
N PHE A 36 9.38 9.35 -2.13
CA PHE A 36 8.32 8.36 -1.90
C PHE A 36 7.55 8.03 -3.19
N SER A 37 7.49 6.74 -3.51
CA SER A 37 6.98 6.16 -4.75
C SER A 37 5.71 5.34 -4.54
N VAL A 38 5.09 4.92 -5.64
CA VAL A 38 3.93 4.02 -5.59
C VAL A 38 4.26 2.64 -5.01
N ASN A 39 5.52 2.19 -5.12
CA ASN A 39 5.94 0.93 -4.52
C ASN A 39 6.03 1.04 -3.00
N ASP A 40 6.52 2.18 -2.51
CA ASP A 40 6.55 2.50 -1.07
C ASP A 40 5.12 2.61 -0.50
N LEU A 41 4.20 3.22 -1.26
CA LEU A 41 2.79 3.29 -0.89
C LEU A 41 2.17 1.88 -0.78
N LYS A 42 2.45 1.00 -1.75
CA LYS A 42 2.00 -0.40 -1.71
C LYS A 42 2.60 -1.15 -0.53
N ALA A 43 3.89 -0.96 -0.26
CA ALA A 43 4.58 -1.57 0.87
C ALA A 43 3.96 -1.15 2.20
N HIS A 44 3.65 0.13 2.37
CA HIS A 44 3.00 0.67 3.56
C HIS A 44 1.64 -0.01 3.84
N PHE A 45 0.73 -0.05 2.86
CA PHE A 45 -0.58 -0.68 3.07
C PHE A 45 -0.52 -2.21 3.18
N ARG A 46 0.40 -2.86 2.46
CA ARG A 46 0.62 -4.31 2.60
C ARG A 46 1.20 -4.66 3.97
N GLY A 47 2.16 -3.89 4.46
CA GLY A 47 2.73 -4.06 5.79
C GLY A 47 1.67 -3.96 6.88
N ARG A 48 0.79 -2.96 6.80
CA ARG A 48 -0.37 -2.86 7.71
C ARG A 48 -1.27 -4.09 7.64
N LYS A 49 -1.60 -4.55 6.43
CA LYS A 49 -2.44 -5.76 6.26
C LYS A 49 -1.76 -6.98 6.88
N TYR A 50 -0.49 -7.23 6.55
CA TYR A 50 0.24 -8.42 7.00
C TYR A 50 0.39 -8.44 8.51
N VAL A 51 0.83 -7.34 9.12
CA VAL A 51 0.94 -7.25 10.58
C VAL A 51 -0.41 -7.43 11.24
N THR A 52 -1.49 -6.82 10.71
CA THR A 52 -2.84 -7.02 11.27
C THR A 52 -3.25 -8.49 11.26
N GLU A 53 -3.01 -9.20 10.15
CA GLU A 53 -3.31 -10.63 10.07
C GLU A 53 -2.40 -11.47 10.98
N THR A 54 -1.12 -11.12 11.11
CA THR A 54 -0.18 -11.81 12.01
C THR A 54 -0.53 -11.60 13.47
N LEU A 55 -0.94 -10.39 13.87
CA LEU A 55 -1.32 -10.08 15.25
C LEU A 55 -2.55 -10.88 15.72
N LYS A 56 -3.47 -11.23 14.80
CA LYS A 56 -4.61 -12.10 15.11
C LYS A 56 -4.21 -13.53 15.50
N LEU A 57 -2.99 -13.96 15.14
CA LEU A 57 -2.48 -15.29 15.48
C LEU A 57 -1.85 -15.33 16.88
N LEU A 58 -1.67 -14.17 17.53
CA LEU A 58 -1.11 -14.10 18.87
C LEU A 58 -2.18 -14.44 19.92
N PRO A 59 -1.80 -15.16 21.00
CA PRO A 59 -2.73 -15.46 22.08
C PRO A 59 -3.14 -14.22 22.88
N GLN A 60 -2.33 -13.16 22.85
CA GLN A 60 -2.59 -11.87 23.49
C GLN A 60 -2.19 -10.74 22.54
N MET A 61 -3.02 -9.71 22.47
CA MET A 61 -2.77 -8.56 21.62
C MET A 61 -1.70 -7.64 22.26
N PRO A 62 -0.64 -7.26 21.54
CA PRO A 62 0.34 -6.31 22.04
C PRO A 62 -0.27 -4.94 22.30
N GLU A 63 0.39 -4.13 23.13
CA GLU A 63 -0.05 -2.74 23.34
C GLU A 63 0.00 -1.95 22.01
N PRO A 64 -0.91 -0.98 21.81
CA PRO A 64 -1.01 -0.23 20.56
C PRO A 64 0.30 0.40 20.08
N ILE A 65 1.15 0.87 21.01
CA ILE A 65 2.43 1.48 20.67
C ILE A 65 3.39 0.50 19.98
N PHE A 66 3.39 -0.77 20.38
CA PHE A 66 4.19 -1.81 19.74
C PHE A 66 3.61 -2.18 18.38
N ILE A 67 2.28 -2.16 18.24
CA ILE A 67 1.61 -2.42 16.96
C ILE A 67 2.03 -1.36 15.92
N ASP A 68 2.02 -0.08 16.28
CA ASP A 68 2.45 1.01 15.40
C ASP A 68 3.93 0.92 15.02
N GLN A 69 4.79 0.53 15.97
CA GLN A 69 6.21 0.30 15.71
C GLN A 69 6.44 -0.89 14.75
N ILE A 70 5.74 -2.00 14.97
CA ILE A 70 5.81 -3.17 14.09
C ILE A 70 5.31 -2.79 12.69
N PHE A 71 4.22 -2.02 12.58
CA PHE A 71 3.74 -1.53 11.29
C PHE A 71 4.80 -0.69 10.58
N ALA A 72 5.42 0.27 11.27
CA ALA A 72 6.47 1.11 10.69
C ALA A 72 7.65 0.27 10.19
N GLN A 73 8.12 -0.71 10.98
CA GLN A 73 9.23 -1.57 10.59
C GLN A 73 8.88 -2.49 9.41
N ILE A 74 7.73 -3.14 9.43
CA ILE A 74 7.34 -4.05 8.33
C ILE A 74 7.07 -3.29 7.03
N ALA A 75 6.52 -2.07 7.12
CA ALA A 75 6.34 -1.21 5.94
C ALA A 75 7.67 -0.88 5.25
N GLN A 76 8.74 -0.71 6.02
CA GLN A 76 10.09 -0.44 5.50
C GLN A 76 10.67 -1.62 4.71
N ILE A 77 10.42 -2.86 5.12
CA ILE A 77 10.98 -4.07 4.46
C ILE A 77 10.60 -4.14 2.97
N GLY A 78 9.36 -3.76 2.63
CA GLY A 78 8.88 -3.78 1.25
C GLY A 78 9.11 -2.47 0.48
N SER A 79 9.62 -1.45 1.16
CA SER A 79 9.82 -0.12 0.60
C SER A 79 11.13 -0.04 -0.17
N ILE A 80 11.17 0.81 -1.19
CA ILE A 80 12.34 1.08 -2.04
C ILE A 80 13.03 2.36 -1.59
N ASN A 81 12.25 3.41 -1.29
CA ASN A 81 12.81 4.74 -0.98
C ASN A 81 12.59 5.17 0.47
N ALA A 82 11.91 4.35 1.28
CA ALA A 82 11.78 4.68 2.69
C ALA A 82 13.07 4.32 3.43
N SER A 83 13.59 5.29 4.18
CA SER A 83 14.71 5.18 5.11
C SER A 83 14.18 4.99 6.52
#